data_AF-A0AAC9W7U7-F1
#
_entry.id   AF-A0AAC9W7U7-F1
#
_cell.length_a   1.000
_cell.length_b   1.000
_cell.length_c   1.000
_cell.angle_alpha   90.00
_cell.angle_beta   90.00
_cell.angle_gamma   90.00
#
_symmetry.space_group_name_H-M   'P 1'
#
loop_
_entity.id
_entity.type
_entity.pdbx_description
1 polymer ?
#
loop_
_entity_poly.entity_id
_entity_poly.type
_entity_poly.pdbx_seq_one_letter_code
_entity_poly.pdbx_strand_id
1 'polypeptide(L)'
;MKIKFEDLKNNENGEISLEESLQNNYKKWMNYRKVTQKNFMMVPKEFIESKYIQAINSNAISLYLYYIYRAKNDTGLSWPSISLIAEELGVSEKSVNNWNKTLEEIGLIHREKGVLGSKNTYLLPISDYLSLENKGSYKKFIEFSREKIDGKLVAAFHLFQWRKNTDSEKYDSPYNVICLVFRRTYENPLHGREDFKVDKIVFFEEDVKKITFEESEIKDILATFVSPEEALPGVDFKIQGIVINSQINLKKASDDLLESIENLTEAFISDGTGAFDKFDKLDFKEI
;
A
#
# COMPACT_ATOMS: atom_id res chain seq x y z
N MET A 1 -12.52 -6.09 -29.79
CA MET A 1 -11.21 -6.78 -29.88
C MET A 1 -11.48 -8.23 -30.28
N LYS A 2 -10.81 -8.78 -31.30
CA LYS A 2 -10.93 -10.22 -31.64
C LYS A 2 -9.82 -10.98 -30.91
N ILE A 3 -10.21 -11.88 -30.02
CA ILE A 3 -9.30 -12.75 -29.26
C ILE A 3 -8.99 -13.97 -30.11
N LYS A 4 -7.72 -14.39 -30.17
CA LYS A 4 -7.31 -15.60 -30.88
C LYS A 4 -7.29 -16.79 -29.92
N PHE A 5 -7.60 -17.99 -30.42
CA PHE A 5 -7.57 -19.20 -29.57
C PHE A 5 -6.17 -19.53 -29.07
N GLU A 6 -5.13 -19.09 -29.79
CA GLU A 6 -3.74 -19.18 -29.36
C GLU A 6 -3.48 -18.46 -28.03
N ASP A 7 -4.22 -17.38 -27.74
CA ASP A 7 -4.11 -16.61 -26.49
C ASP A 7 -4.65 -17.38 -25.26
N LEU A 8 -5.31 -18.53 -25.48
CA LEU A 8 -5.92 -19.38 -24.45
C LEU A 8 -5.18 -20.71 -24.24
N LYS A 9 -4.09 -21.00 -24.98
CA LYS A 9 -3.36 -22.25 -24.86
C LYS A 9 -2.44 -22.27 -23.63
N ASN A 10 -2.52 -23.34 -22.84
CA ASN A 10 -1.50 -23.71 -21.85
C ASN A 10 -0.60 -24.81 -22.46
N ASN A 11 0.71 -24.77 -22.21
CA ASN A 11 1.63 -25.85 -22.54
C ASN A 11 1.40 -27.04 -21.59
N GLU A 12 0.50 -27.95 -21.96
CA GLU A 12 0.22 -29.20 -21.22
C GLU A 12 0.70 -30.38 -22.09
N ASN A 13 1.86 -30.96 -21.77
CA ASN A 13 2.36 -32.22 -22.35
C ASN A 13 2.34 -33.30 -21.25
N GLY A 14 1.54 -34.35 -21.41
CA GLY A 14 1.48 -35.50 -20.48
C GLY A 14 0.06 -35.97 -20.15
N GLU A 15 -0.07 -37.12 -19.48
CA GLU A 15 -1.33 -37.54 -18.85
C GLU A 15 -1.63 -36.63 -17.66
N ILE A 16 -2.82 -36.02 -17.67
CA ILE A 16 -3.27 -35.07 -16.64
C ILE A 16 -4.07 -35.84 -15.58
N SER A 17 -3.68 -35.72 -14.31
CA SER A 17 -4.44 -36.27 -13.20
C SER A 17 -5.79 -35.55 -12.99
N LEU A 18 -6.73 -36.19 -12.27
CA LEU A 18 -8.02 -35.56 -11.94
C LEU A 18 -7.82 -34.24 -11.14
N GLU A 19 -6.87 -34.23 -10.21
CA GLU A 19 -6.55 -33.05 -9.41
C GLU A 19 -5.99 -31.91 -10.26
N GLU A 20 -5.03 -32.18 -11.14
CA GLU A 20 -4.50 -31.19 -12.09
C GLU A 20 -5.58 -30.67 -13.03
N SER A 21 -6.50 -31.52 -13.49
CA SER A 21 -7.62 -31.11 -14.33
C SER A 21 -8.55 -30.13 -13.61
N LEU A 22 -8.90 -30.41 -12.34
CA LEU A 22 -9.74 -29.55 -11.51
C LEU A 22 -9.07 -28.19 -11.25
N GLN A 23 -7.78 -28.19 -10.90
CA GLN A 23 -7.01 -26.95 -10.69
C GLN A 23 -6.87 -26.15 -12.00
N ASN A 24 -6.62 -26.83 -13.11
CA ASN A 24 -6.48 -26.20 -14.43
C ASN A 24 -7.78 -25.57 -14.91
N ASN A 25 -8.95 -26.07 -14.50
CA ASN A 25 -10.23 -25.49 -14.88
C ASN A 25 -10.38 -24.03 -14.41
N TYR A 26 -10.11 -23.76 -13.12
CA TYR A 26 -10.15 -22.40 -12.59
C TYR A 26 -9.08 -21.50 -13.24
N LYS A 27 -7.86 -22.04 -13.45
CA LYS A 27 -6.77 -21.33 -14.14
C LYS A 27 -7.14 -20.94 -15.57
N LYS A 28 -7.79 -21.84 -16.31
CA LYS A 28 -8.30 -21.60 -17.68
C LYS A 28 -9.38 -20.52 -17.69
N TRP A 29 -10.33 -20.56 -16.74
CA TRP A 29 -11.33 -19.50 -16.58
C TRP A 29 -10.71 -18.13 -16.26
N MET A 30 -9.76 -18.07 -15.33
CA MET A 30 -9.02 -16.84 -15.00
C MET A 30 -8.29 -16.26 -16.22
N ASN A 31 -7.62 -17.10 -17.01
CA ASN A 31 -6.95 -16.66 -18.23
C ASN A 31 -7.96 -16.10 -19.24
N TYR A 32 -9.09 -16.79 -19.45
CA TYR A 32 -10.16 -16.29 -20.31
C TYR A 32 -10.68 -14.93 -19.87
N ARG A 33 -10.88 -14.70 -18.56
CA ARG A 33 -11.32 -13.39 -18.04
C ARG A 33 -10.29 -12.29 -18.30
N LYS A 34 -8.99 -12.56 -18.10
CA LYS A 34 -7.89 -11.63 -18.40
C LYS A 34 -7.85 -11.26 -19.88
N VAL A 35 -7.84 -12.27 -20.76
CA VAL A 35 -7.77 -12.07 -22.22
C VAL A 35 -9.02 -11.35 -22.75
N THR A 36 -10.20 -11.63 -22.17
CA THR A 36 -11.46 -10.95 -22.54
C THR A 36 -11.64 -9.57 -21.90
N GLN A 37 -10.70 -9.13 -21.06
CA GLN A 37 -10.79 -7.87 -20.30
C GLN A 37 -12.11 -7.75 -19.52
N LYS A 38 -12.67 -8.89 -19.08
CA LYS A 38 -13.88 -8.91 -18.26
C LYS A 38 -13.49 -8.73 -16.80
N ASN A 39 -14.04 -7.71 -16.12
CA ASN A 39 -13.75 -7.41 -14.72
C ASN A 39 -13.97 -8.63 -13.81
N PHE A 40 -12.96 -9.06 -13.09
CA PHE A 40 -13.09 -10.04 -12.01
C PHE A 40 -12.20 -9.57 -10.86
N MET A 41 -12.58 -9.90 -9.63
CA MET A 41 -11.78 -9.56 -8.47
C MET A 41 -11.24 -10.82 -7.81
N MET A 42 -9.97 -10.75 -7.42
CA MET A 42 -9.42 -11.59 -6.36
C MET A 42 -9.69 -10.87 -5.04
N VAL A 43 -10.46 -11.49 -4.15
CA VAL A 43 -10.67 -10.95 -2.80
C VAL A 43 -9.37 -11.15 -2.02
N PRO A 44 -8.73 -10.08 -1.51
CA PRO A 44 -7.53 -10.23 -0.68
C PRO A 44 -7.84 -11.05 0.56
N LYS A 45 -6.88 -11.84 1.04
CA LYS A 45 -7.06 -12.68 2.25
C LYS A 45 -7.33 -11.84 3.49
N GLU A 46 -6.78 -10.64 3.49
CA GLU A 46 -6.89 -9.60 4.51
C GLU A 46 -8.34 -9.15 4.72
N PHE A 47 -9.22 -9.34 3.72
CA PHE A 47 -10.65 -9.13 3.91
C PHE A 47 -11.24 -10.06 5.01
N ILE A 48 -10.67 -11.25 5.18
CA ILE A 48 -11.01 -12.21 6.24
C ILE A 48 -10.04 -12.07 7.42
N GLU A 49 -8.74 -12.04 7.17
CA GLU A 49 -7.69 -12.04 8.22
C GLU A 49 -7.77 -10.78 9.09
N SER A 50 -7.96 -9.60 8.47
CA SER A 50 -8.18 -8.34 9.18
C SER A 50 -9.62 -8.20 9.72
N LYS A 51 -10.46 -9.24 9.60
CA LYS A 51 -11.83 -9.31 10.15
C LYS A 51 -12.82 -8.29 9.60
N TYR A 52 -12.53 -7.67 8.46
CA TYR A 52 -13.49 -6.80 7.76
C TYR A 52 -14.84 -7.48 7.55
N ILE A 53 -14.83 -8.75 7.12
CA ILE A 53 -16.07 -9.52 6.90
C ILE A 53 -16.97 -9.65 8.15
N GLN A 54 -16.39 -9.63 9.36
CA GLN A 54 -17.16 -9.72 10.62
C GLN A 54 -17.68 -8.35 11.06
N ALA A 55 -16.96 -7.28 10.74
CA ALA A 55 -17.29 -5.92 11.10
C ALA A 55 -18.34 -5.29 10.18
N ILE A 56 -18.44 -5.76 8.94
CA ILE A 56 -19.46 -5.29 8.00
C ILE A 56 -20.79 -6.01 8.31
N ASN A 57 -21.89 -5.26 8.43
CA ASN A 57 -23.22 -5.89 8.43
C ASN A 57 -23.43 -6.67 7.12
N SER A 58 -24.10 -7.83 7.16
CA SER A 58 -24.20 -8.73 6.00
C SER A 58 -24.68 -8.06 4.70
N ASN A 59 -25.47 -6.99 4.81
CA ASN A 59 -26.03 -6.30 3.65
C ASN A 59 -25.10 -5.23 3.04
N ALA A 60 -24.23 -4.58 3.82
CA ALA A 60 -23.23 -3.65 3.30
C ALA A 60 -22.12 -4.38 2.53
N ILE A 61 -21.89 -5.67 2.80
CA ILE A 61 -21.01 -6.53 2.00
C ILE A 61 -21.52 -6.59 0.55
N SER A 62 -22.83 -6.72 0.33
CA SER A 62 -23.42 -6.74 -1.02
C SER A 62 -23.08 -5.46 -1.80
N LEU A 63 -23.10 -4.31 -1.14
CA LEU A 63 -22.71 -3.04 -1.75
C LEU A 63 -21.20 -2.97 -2.03
N TYR A 64 -20.37 -3.49 -1.13
CA TYR A 64 -18.94 -3.54 -1.36
C TYR A 64 -18.59 -4.40 -2.59
N LEU A 65 -19.17 -5.60 -2.68
CA LEU A 65 -19.03 -6.49 -3.85
C LEU A 65 -19.58 -5.83 -5.13
N TYR A 66 -20.64 -5.04 -5.03
CA TYR A 66 -21.16 -4.25 -6.14
C TYR A 66 -20.14 -3.21 -6.64
N TYR A 67 -19.50 -2.47 -5.72
CA TYR A 67 -18.46 -1.50 -6.10
C TYR A 67 -17.25 -2.17 -6.72
N ILE A 68 -16.82 -3.30 -6.16
CA ILE A 68 -15.79 -4.16 -6.74
C ILE A 68 -16.11 -4.54 -8.19
N TYR A 69 -17.35 -4.95 -8.44
CA TYR A 69 -17.82 -5.35 -9.77
C TYR A 69 -17.83 -4.17 -10.76
N ARG A 70 -18.25 -2.99 -10.30
CA ARG A 70 -18.38 -1.77 -11.12
C ARG A 70 -17.09 -0.98 -11.30
N ALA A 71 -16.13 -1.13 -10.39
CA ALA A 71 -14.90 -0.36 -10.40
C ALA A 71 -14.04 -0.67 -11.63
N LYS A 72 -13.28 0.33 -12.07
CA LYS A 72 -12.20 0.09 -13.03
C LYS A 72 -11.07 -0.66 -12.34
N ASN A 73 -10.52 -1.68 -13.00
CA ASN A 73 -9.47 -2.53 -12.42
C ASN A 73 -8.16 -1.78 -12.13
N ASP A 74 -7.91 -0.67 -12.82
CA ASP A 74 -6.67 0.12 -12.71
C ASP A 74 -6.72 1.22 -11.63
N THR A 75 -7.90 1.75 -11.34
CA THR A 75 -8.06 2.92 -10.45
C THR A 75 -8.99 2.67 -9.25
N GLY A 76 -9.74 1.57 -9.22
CA GLY A 76 -10.73 1.31 -8.17
C GLY A 76 -11.92 2.28 -8.17
N LEU A 77 -12.02 3.16 -9.18
CA LEU A 77 -13.05 4.18 -9.31
C LEU A 77 -14.35 3.59 -9.88
N SER A 78 -15.48 3.96 -9.29
CA SER A 78 -16.83 3.75 -9.81
C SER A 78 -17.70 4.99 -9.55
N TRP A 79 -18.72 5.23 -10.37
CA TRP A 79 -19.64 6.38 -10.24
C TRP A 79 -21.14 6.05 -10.44
N PRO A 80 -21.65 4.87 -10.04
CA PRO A 80 -23.09 4.60 -10.15
C PRO A 80 -23.90 5.53 -9.23
N SER A 81 -25.06 6.00 -9.71
CA SER A 81 -25.98 6.79 -8.90
C SER A 81 -26.61 5.94 -7.79
N ILE A 82 -27.02 6.57 -6.69
CA ILE A 82 -27.69 5.85 -5.59
C ILE A 82 -28.95 5.12 -6.08
N SER A 83 -29.73 5.75 -6.95
CA SER A 83 -30.94 5.16 -7.55
C SER A 83 -30.63 3.91 -8.38
N LEU A 84 -29.56 3.94 -9.19
CA LEU A 84 -29.14 2.78 -9.98
C LEU A 84 -28.68 1.63 -9.07
N ILE A 85 -27.91 1.93 -8.02
CA ILE A 85 -27.49 0.92 -7.05
C ILE A 85 -28.70 0.29 -6.36
N ALA A 86 -29.67 1.12 -5.95
CA ALA A 86 -30.89 0.69 -5.29
C ALA A 86 -31.73 -0.25 -6.18
N GLU A 87 -31.88 0.11 -7.45
CA GLU A 87 -32.54 -0.71 -8.46
C GLU A 87 -31.85 -2.06 -8.66
N GLU A 88 -30.53 -2.05 -8.91
CA GLU A 88 -29.78 -3.27 -9.23
C GLU A 88 -29.60 -4.22 -8.05
N LEU A 89 -29.55 -3.69 -6.82
CA LEU A 89 -29.49 -4.49 -5.60
C LEU A 89 -30.89 -4.81 -5.03
N GLY A 90 -31.96 -4.28 -5.60
CA GLY A 90 -33.34 -4.51 -5.15
C GLY A 90 -33.61 -3.98 -3.73
N VAL A 91 -33.06 -2.81 -3.39
CA VAL A 91 -33.18 -2.19 -2.06
C VAL A 91 -33.56 -0.72 -2.12
N SER A 92 -33.87 -0.12 -0.97
CA SER A 92 -34.15 1.32 -0.91
C SER A 92 -32.88 2.17 -1.03
N GLU A 93 -32.98 3.37 -1.58
CA GLU A 93 -31.89 4.36 -1.58
C GLU A 93 -31.39 4.69 -0.16
N LYS A 94 -32.30 4.65 0.83
CA LYS A 94 -31.94 4.82 2.25
C LYS A 94 -30.99 3.70 2.72
N SER A 95 -31.25 2.46 2.33
CA SER A 95 -30.37 1.32 2.61
C SER A 95 -29.00 1.53 1.98
N VAL A 96 -28.95 1.93 0.70
CA VAL A 96 -27.70 2.22 0.00
C VAL A 96 -26.90 3.34 0.68
N ASN A 97 -27.56 4.42 1.11
CA ASN A 97 -26.90 5.50 1.83
C ASN A 97 -26.34 5.04 3.19
N ASN A 98 -27.10 4.24 3.94
CA ASN A 98 -26.64 3.68 5.21
C ASN A 98 -25.44 2.74 5.00
N TRP A 99 -25.48 1.87 4.00
CA TRP A 99 -24.38 0.95 3.70
C TRP A 99 -23.14 1.70 3.22
N ASN A 100 -23.28 2.74 2.40
CA ASN A 100 -22.16 3.60 2.04
C ASN A 100 -21.49 4.21 3.26
N LYS A 101 -22.29 4.72 4.20
CA LYS A 101 -21.77 5.26 5.46
C LYS A 101 -21.00 4.21 6.24
N THR A 102 -21.55 2.99 6.39
CA THR A 102 -20.86 1.88 7.04
C THR A 102 -19.52 1.55 6.36
N LEU A 103 -19.50 1.48 5.02
CA LEU A 103 -18.28 1.15 4.27
C LEU A 103 -17.22 2.27 4.35
N GLU A 104 -17.63 3.54 4.38
CA GLU A 104 -16.72 4.69 4.60
C GLU A 104 -16.17 4.71 6.03
N GLU A 105 -17.01 4.40 7.04
CA GLU A 105 -16.63 4.41 8.47
C GLU A 105 -15.56 3.37 8.80
N ILE A 106 -15.61 2.20 8.16
CA ILE A 106 -14.60 1.15 8.35
C ILE A 106 -13.45 1.21 7.34
N GLY A 107 -13.45 2.20 6.44
CA GLY A 107 -12.32 2.42 5.53
C GLY A 107 -12.21 1.51 4.31
N LEU A 108 -13.32 0.92 3.86
CA LEU A 108 -13.32 0.12 2.62
C LEU A 108 -13.48 0.96 1.36
N ILE A 109 -14.15 2.12 1.48
CA ILE A 109 -14.38 3.04 0.37
C ILE A 109 -14.17 4.49 0.80
N HIS A 110 -13.90 5.35 -0.17
CA HIS A 110 -14.01 6.79 -0.02
C HIS A 110 -14.98 7.36 -1.07
N ARG A 111 -15.89 8.24 -0.66
CA ARG A 111 -16.83 8.88 -1.59
C ARG A 111 -16.63 10.38 -1.66
N GLU A 112 -16.38 10.88 -2.86
CA GLU A 112 -16.19 12.29 -3.12
C GLU A 112 -17.30 12.83 -4.03
N LYS A 113 -17.66 14.11 -3.84
CA LYS A 113 -18.61 14.78 -4.73
C LYS A 113 -17.95 14.94 -6.10
N GLY A 114 -18.52 14.30 -7.10
CA GLY A 114 -18.13 14.44 -8.49
C GLY A 114 -18.77 15.66 -9.15
N VAL A 115 -18.57 15.76 -10.46
CA VAL A 115 -19.16 16.79 -11.30
C VAL A 115 -20.67 16.55 -11.43
N LEU A 116 -21.47 17.62 -11.37
CA LEU A 116 -22.94 17.60 -11.51
C LEU A 116 -23.70 16.79 -10.41
N GLY A 117 -23.15 16.71 -9.19
CA GLY A 117 -23.86 16.10 -8.05
C GLY A 117 -23.81 14.57 -8.01
N SER A 118 -23.16 13.93 -8.99
CA SER A 118 -22.75 12.53 -8.89
C SER A 118 -21.71 12.36 -7.77
N LYS A 119 -21.55 11.14 -7.24
CA LYS A 119 -20.48 10.81 -6.30
C LYS A 119 -19.54 9.79 -6.93
N ASN A 120 -18.26 10.10 -6.91
CA ASN A 120 -17.22 9.14 -7.22
C ASN A 120 -16.97 8.29 -5.97
N THR A 121 -16.95 6.97 -6.15
CA THR A 121 -16.59 6.02 -5.10
C THR A 121 -15.26 5.38 -5.47
N TYR A 122 -14.28 5.50 -4.59
CA TYR A 122 -12.97 4.88 -4.70
C TYR A 122 -12.90 3.70 -3.74
N LEU A 123 -12.50 2.53 -4.23
CA LEU A 123 -12.08 1.42 -3.38
C LEU A 123 -10.77 1.79 -2.69
N LEU A 124 -10.68 1.50 -1.39
CA LEU A 124 -9.48 1.76 -0.60
C LEU A 124 -8.68 0.47 -0.40
N PRO A 125 -7.33 0.52 -0.37
CA PRO A 125 -6.52 -0.60 0.08
C PRO A 125 -6.92 -1.06 1.49
N ILE A 126 -6.87 -2.36 1.77
CA ILE A 126 -7.30 -2.92 3.06
C ILE A 126 -6.17 -3.62 3.83
N SER A 127 -4.96 -3.53 3.28
CA SER A 127 -3.73 -4.06 3.84
C SER A 127 -2.57 -3.15 3.48
N ASP A 128 -1.49 -3.29 4.23
CA ASP A 128 -0.30 -2.46 4.13
C ASP A 128 0.41 -2.71 2.79
N TYR A 129 1.00 -1.65 2.23
CA TYR A 129 1.63 -1.77 0.92
C TYR A 129 2.76 -0.77 0.71
N LEU A 130 3.69 -1.18 -0.15
CA LEU A 130 4.83 -0.40 -0.58
C LEU A 130 4.58 0.13 -2.00
N SER A 131 5.01 1.36 -2.25
CA SER A 131 5.03 1.95 -3.59
C SER A 131 6.32 2.74 -3.79
N LEU A 132 6.81 2.74 -5.02
CA LEU A 132 7.94 3.55 -5.45
C LEU A 132 7.42 4.68 -6.33
N GLU A 133 7.68 5.92 -5.93
CA GLU A 133 7.36 7.10 -6.71
C GLU A 133 8.62 7.57 -7.44
N ASN A 134 8.57 7.45 -8.77
CA ASN A 134 9.69 7.77 -9.65
C ASN A 134 9.58 9.17 -10.24
N LYS A 135 8.51 9.92 -9.94
CA LYS A 135 8.29 11.24 -10.52
C LYS A 135 7.83 12.25 -9.49
N GLY A 136 8.50 13.39 -9.49
CA GLY A 136 8.13 14.52 -8.66
C GLY A 136 8.81 14.50 -7.29
N SER A 137 8.52 15.54 -6.52
CA SER A 137 9.13 15.76 -5.21
C SER A 137 8.29 15.13 -4.11
N TYR A 138 8.93 14.51 -3.11
CA TYR A 138 8.25 13.96 -1.94
C TYR A 138 7.49 15.06 -1.17
N LYS A 139 7.97 16.32 -1.19
CA LYS A 139 7.26 17.47 -0.60
C LYS A 139 5.95 17.76 -1.33
N LYS A 140 5.99 17.79 -2.67
CA LYS A 140 4.78 17.96 -3.50
C LYS A 140 3.81 16.80 -3.31
N PHE A 141 4.33 15.58 -3.18
CA PHE A 141 3.49 14.41 -2.90
C PHE A 141 2.70 14.59 -1.60
N ILE A 142 3.34 15.09 -0.54
CA ILE A 142 2.67 15.40 0.73
C ILE A 142 1.57 16.45 0.54
N GLU A 143 1.84 17.53 -0.21
CA GLU A 143 0.84 18.58 -0.51
C GLU A 143 -0.39 18.05 -1.27
N PHE A 144 -0.19 17.09 -2.17
CA PHE A 144 -1.28 16.46 -2.93
C PHE A 144 -1.95 15.29 -2.22
N SER A 145 -1.33 14.77 -1.16
CA SER A 145 -1.92 13.70 -0.37
C SER A 145 -3.28 14.12 0.22
N ARG A 146 -4.15 13.15 0.40
CA ARG A 146 -5.49 13.34 0.95
C ARG A 146 -5.65 12.42 2.13
N GLU A 147 -5.77 12.97 3.33
CA GLU A 147 -5.87 12.20 4.58
C GLU A 147 -6.92 11.08 4.53
N LYS A 148 -8.07 11.34 3.89
CA LYS A 148 -9.16 10.35 3.77
C LYS A 148 -8.86 9.18 2.82
N ILE A 149 -7.88 9.32 1.93
CA ILE A 149 -7.51 8.31 0.93
C ILE A 149 -6.15 7.71 1.26
N ASP A 150 -5.16 8.55 1.53
CA ASP A 150 -3.77 8.18 1.80
C ASP A 150 -3.51 7.90 3.27
N GLY A 151 -4.22 8.58 4.17
CA GLY A 151 -3.93 8.59 5.61
C GLY A 151 -3.16 9.81 6.07
N LYS A 152 -2.92 9.88 7.38
CA LYS A 152 -2.06 10.90 7.98
C LYS A 152 -0.60 10.49 7.79
N LEU A 153 0.26 11.43 7.44
CA LEU A 153 1.71 11.20 7.45
C LEU A 153 2.15 11.04 8.91
N VAL A 154 2.61 9.84 9.29
CA VAL A 154 2.96 9.49 10.69
C VAL A 154 4.45 9.28 10.91
N ALA A 155 5.20 8.98 9.85
CA ALA A 155 6.65 8.87 9.90
C ALA A 155 7.29 9.24 8.56
N ALA A 156 8.54 9.67 8.62
CA ALA A 156 9.35 9.90 7.45
C ALA A 156 10.82 9.55 7.74
N PHE A 157 11.43 8.78 6.84
CA PHE A 157 12.78 8.27 7.00
C PHE A 157 13.66 8.64 5.81
N HIS A 158 14.91 9.01 6.08
CA HIS A 158 15.98 9.02 5.10
C HIS A 158 16.76 7.72 5.28
N LEU A 159 16.55 6.79 4.36
CA LEU A 159 17.15 5.47 4.43
C LEU A 159 18.41 5.44 3.57
N PHE A 160 19.52 5.06 4.20
CA PHE A 160 20.79 4.81 3.54
C PHE A 160 21.08 3.31 3.52
N GLN A 161 21.62 2.81 2.41
CA GLN A 161 22.12 1.45 2.31
C GLN A 161 23.35 1.37 1.39
N TRP A 162 24.37 0.63 1.83
CA TRP A 162 25.44 0.20 0.94
C TRP A 162 24.97 -0.91 0.01
N ARG A 163 25.20 -0.72 -1.29
CA ARG A 163 24.83 -1.65 -2.33
C ARG A 163 26.07 -2.18 -3.03
N LYS A 164 25.93 -3.40 -3.55
CA LYS A 164 26.89 -3.98 -4.47
C LYS A 164 27.08 -3.05 -5.67
N ASN A 165 28.34 -2.75 -5.98
CA ASN A 165 28.72 -1.98 -7.15
C ASN A 165 28.34 -2.76 -8.43
N THR A 166 28.01 -2.05 -9.50
CA THR A 166 27.80 -2.69 -10.81
C THR A 166 29.11 -3.18 -11.41
N ASP A 167 30.22 -2.52 -11.07
CA ASP A 167 31.54 -2.74 -11.66
C ASP A 167 32.48 -3.55 -10.74
N SER A 168 32.02 -3.91 -9.53
CA SER A 168 32.81 -4.68 -8.55
C SER A 168 31.94 -5.58 -7.67
N GLU A 169 32.55 -6.59 -7.05
CA GLU A 169 31.87 -7.45 -6.07
C GLU A 169 31.70 -6.79 -4.68
N LYS A 170 32.15 -5.53 -4.52
CA LYS A 170 32.13 -4.81 -3.24
C LYS A 170 30.81 -4.08 -3.02
N TYR A 171 30.42 -3.94 -1.76
CA TYR A 171 29.25 -3.17 -1.33
C TYR A 171 29.63 -1.73 -1.02
N ASP A 172 30.09 -0.99 -2.03
CA ASP A 172 30.59 0.39 -1.91
C ASP A 172 29.78 1.41 -2.72
N SER A 173 28.62 1.01 -3.25
CA SER A 173 27.72 1.94 -3.94
C SER A 173 26.69 2.50 -2.96
N PRO A 174 26.71 3.80 -2.65
CA PRO A 174 25.74 4.39 -1.73
C PRO A 174 24.35 4.43 -2.37
N TYR A 175 23.33 4.10 -1.60
CA TYR A 175 21.94 4.18 -2.01
C TYR A 175 21.12 4.92 -0.96
N ASN A 176 20.41 5.95 -1.42
CA ASN A 176 19.67 6.90 -0.59
C ASN A 176 18.24 7.00 -1.10
N VAL A 177 17.28 6.87 -0.19
CA VAL A 177 15.85 6.93 -0.50
C VAL A 177 15.10 7.62 0.64
N ILE A 178 14.11 8.43 0.30
CA ILE A 178 13.15 8.97 1.28
C ILE A 178 11.95 8.05 1.33
N CYS A 179 11.58 7.64 2.54
CA CYS A 179 10.45 6.78 2.82
C CYS A 179 9.42 7.57 3.63
N LEU A 180 8.22 7.76 3.06
CA LEU A 180 7.08 8.38 3.74
C LEU A 180 6.09 7.30 4.16
N VAL A 181 5.60 7.36 5.39
CA VAL A 181 4.61 6.41 5.91
C VAL A 181 3.32 7.14 6.25
N PHE A 182 2.27 6.85 5.48
CA PHE A 182 0.93 7.36 5.70
C PHE A 182 0.07 6.28 6.34
N ARG A 183 -0.59 6.61 7.44
CA ARG A 183 -1.42 5.67 8.20
C ARG A 183 -2.87 6.09 8.17
N ARG A 184 -3.74 5.14 7.82
CA ARG A 184 -5.18 5.25 8.03
C ARG A 184 -5.58 4.40 9.21
N THR A 185 -6.45 4.95 10.04
CA THR A 185 -7.03 4.25 11.18
C THR A 185 -8.53 4.44 11.16
N TYR A 186 -9.26 3.34 11.27
CA TYR A 186 -10.72 3.31 11.28
C TYR A 186 -11.19 2.53 12.50
N GLU A 187 -12.16 3.09 13.21
CA GLU A 187 -12.73 2.44 14.39
C GLU A 187 -13.32 1.08 14.02
N ASN A 188 -13.01 0.07 14.82
CA ASN A 188 -13.63 -1.23 14.65
C ASN A 188 -15.03 -1.23 15.29
N PRO A 189 -16.11 -1.46 14.51
CA PRO A 189 -17.47 -1.46 15.07
C PRO A 189 -17.71 -2.63 16.03
N LEU A 190 -16.82 -3.63 16.06
CA LEU A 190 -16.87 -4.72 17.03
C LEU A 190 -16.17 -4.31 18.32
N HIS A 191 -16.95 -4.03 19.37
CA HIS A 191 -16.43 -3.65 20.68
C HIS A 191 -15.32 -4.60 21.20
N GLY A 192 -14.24 -4.00 21.71
CA GLY A 192 -13.09 -4.73 22.27
C GLY A 192 -12.16 -5.33 21.22
N ARG A 193 -12.29 -4.94 19.95
CA ARG A 193 -11.32 -5.26 18.88
C ARG A 193 -10.45 -4.05 18.58
N GLU A 194 -9.26 -4.33 18.06
CA GLU A 194 -8.35 -3.31 17.55
C GLU A 194 -8.96 -2.64 16.31
N ASP A 195 -8.69 -1.34 16.21
CA ASP A 195 -9.03 -0.52 15.06
C ASP A 195 -8.37 -1.05 13.80
N PHE A 196 -9.02 -0.86 12.65
CA PHE A 196 -8.40 -1.17 11.38
C PHE A 196 -7.30 -0.16 11.11
N LYS A 197 -6.11 -0.67 10.80
CA LYS A 197 -4.93 0.13 10.46
C LYS A 197 -4.46 -0.28 9.07
N VAL A 198 -4.16 0.70 8.23
CA VAL A 198 -3.53 0.47 6.93
C VAL A 198 -2.44 1.51 6.70
N ASP A 199 -1.21 1.05 6.52
CA ASP A 199 -0.03 1.82 6.21
C ASP A 199 0.28 1.79 4.71
N LYS A 200 0.33 2.99 4.13
CA LYS A 200 0.83 3.26 2.79
C LYS A 200 2.26 3.76 2.93
N ILE A 201 3.22 2.98 2.43
CA ILE A 201 4.63 3.32 2.45
C ILE A 201 5.06 3.72 1.04
N VAL A 202 5.67 4.90 0.92
CA VAL A 202 6.04 5.50 -0.36
C VAL A 202 7.53 5.84 -0.36
N PHE A 203 8.27 5.26 -1.30
CA PHE A 203 9.69 5.51 -1.51
C PHE A 203 9.93 6.54 -2.61
N PHE A 204 10.92 7.40 -2.44
CA PHE A 204 11.40 8.38 -3.42
C PHE A 204 12.90 8.25 -3.58
N GLU A 205 13.36 7.94 -4.81
CA GLU A 205 14.79 7.73 -5.11
C GLU A 205 15.47 8.97 -5.72
N GLU A 206 14.76 9.74 -6.54
CA GLU A 206 15.36 10.80 -7.37
C GLU A 206 15.49 12.14 -6.63
N ASP A 207 14.49 12.51 -5.83
CA ASP A 207 14.44 13.78 -5.07
C ASP A 207 15.01 13.59 -3.66
N VAL A 208 16.26 13.14 -3.54
CA VAL A 208 16.92 12.87 -2.26
C VAL A 208 18.38 13.31 -2.30
N LYS A 209 18.79 14.08 -1.28
CA LYS A 209 20.21 14.42 -1.07
C LYS A 209 21.03 13.15 -0.90
N LYS A 210 22.05 12.98 -1.74
CA LYS A 210 22.90 11.80 -1.70
C LYS A 210 23.94 11.98 -0.60
N ILE A 211 23.99 11.00 0.30
CA ILE A 211 24.97 10.94 1.37
C ILE A 211 25.71 9.61 1.36
N THR A 212 26.79 9.56 2.13
CA THR A 212 27.60 8.38 2.39
C THR A 212 28.25 8.42 3.77
N PHE A 213 28.82 7.29 4.17
CA PHE A 213 29.50 7.08 5.46
C PHE A 213 30.88 6.46 5.19
N GLU A 214 31.77 6.40 6.17
CA GLU A 214 32.96 5.54 6.04
C GLU A 214 32.56 4.09 6.37
N GLU A 215 33.04 3.11 5.60
CA GLU A 215 32.68 1.69 5.79
C GLU A 215 33.00 1.19 7.21
N SER A 216 34.06 1.73 7.82
CA SER A 216 34.46 1.40 9.20
C SER A 216 33.52 1.91 10.29
N GLU A 217 32.63 2.85 9.97
CA GLU A 217 31.68 3.46 10.91
C GLU A 217 30.43 2.60 11.11
N ILE A 218 30.15 1.66 10.20
CA ILE A 218 28.94 0.82 10.24
C ILE A 218 29.30 -0.55 10.82
N LYS A 219 29.26 -0.65 12.14
CA LYS A 219 29.48 -1.91 12.86
C LYS A 219 28.22 -2.73 13.02
N ASP A 220 27.08 -2.06 13.15
CA ASP A 220 25.77 -2.67 13.39
C ASP A 220 24.82 -2.55 12.20
N ILE A 221 23.81 -3.42 12.22
CA ILE A 221 22.78 -3.60 11.19
C ILE A 221 21.85 -2.38 11.07
N LEU A 222 21.70 -1.59 12.13
CA LEU A 222 20.87 -0.39 12.19
C LEU A 222 21.60 0.70 12.95
N ALA A 223 21.85 1.82 12.28
CA ALA A 223 22.40 3.04 12.87
C ALA A 223 21.56 4.25 12.46
N THR A 224 21.69 5.37 13.17
CA THR A 224 20.94 6.59 12.91
C THR A 224 21.86 7.73 12.51
N PHE A 225 21.32 8.71 11.78
CA PHE A 225 22.00 9.94 11.44
C PHE A 225 21.01 11.11 11.39
N VAL A 226 21.53 12.32 11.44
CA VAL A 226 20.70 13.53 11.24
C VAL A 226 20.47 13.70 9.75
N SER A 227 19.24 13.50 9.27
CA SER A 227 18.95 13.68 7.85
C SER A 227 19.28 15.13 7.40
N PRO A 228 19.98 15.33 6.28
CA PRO A 228 20.22 16.66 5.71
C PRO A 228 18.97 17.26 5.04
N GLU A 229 17.88 16.49 4.98
CA GLU A 229 16.64 16.95 4.36
C GLU A 229 15.94 18.03 5.18
N GLU A 230 15.26 18.92 4.47
CA GLU A 230 14.51 20.01 5.09
C GLU A 230 13.24 19.52 5.81
N ALA A 231 12.65 20.41 6.60
CA ALA A 231 11.37 20.16 7.26
C ALA A 231 10.27 19.79 6.25
N LEU A 232 9.39 18.89 6.67
CA LEU A 232 8.26 18.43 5.88
C LEU A 232 7.06 19.38 6.01
N PRO A 233 6.29 19.59 4.93
CA PRO A 233 5.14 20.48 4.97
C PRO A 233 4.01 19.85 5.82
N GLY A 234 3.49 20.63 6.78
CA GLY A 234 2.28 20.27 7.53
C GLY A 234 2.45 19.20 8.61
N VAL A 235 3.68 18.87 9.02
CA VAL A 235 3.95 17.93 10.13
C VAL A 235 5.01 18.49 11.08
N ASP A 236 4.88 18.14 12.36
CA ASP A 236 5.73 18.67 13.45
C ASP A 236 6.96 17.79 13.77
N PHE A 237 7.16 16.70 13.04
CA PHE A 237 8.32 15.82 13.19
C PHE A 237 9.32 15.98 12.06
N LYS A 238 10.57 15.60 12.34
CA LYS A 238 11.68 15.64 11.37
C LYS A 238 11.84 14.29 10.67
N ILE A 239 12.50 14.32 9.51
CA ILE A 239 12.90 13.10 8.81
C ILE A 239 14.02 12.42 9.61
N GLN A 240 13.79 11.17 10.01
CA GLN A 240 14.77 10.38 10.76
C GLN A 240 15.73 9.68 9.80
N GLY A 241 17.04 9.93 9.94
CA GLY A 241 18.07 9.23 9.17
C GLY A 241 18.33 7.84 9.75
N ILE A 242 18.30 6.81 8.90
CA ILE A 242 18.51 5.41 9.26
C ILE A 242 19.42 4.73 8.24
N VAL A 243 20.47 4.09 8.71
CA VAL A 243 21.30 3.16 7.94
C VAL A 243 20.69 1.77 8.04
N ILE A 244 20.38 1.16 6.90
CA ILE A 244 19.79 -0.17 6.79
C ILE A 244 20.86 -1.16 6.29
N ASN A 245 20.95 -2.32 6.94
CA ASN A 245 21.85 -3.40 6.53
C ASN A 245 21.58 -3.92 5.11
N SER A 246 22.49 -4.72 4.58
CA SER A 246 22.38 -5.33 3.24
C SER A 246 21.42 -6.54 3.17
N GLN A 247 20.89 -7.02 4.31
CA GLN A 247 19.93 -8.13 4.32
C GLN A 247 18.55 -7.70 3.82
N ILE A 248 18.14 -6.47 4.12
CA ILE A 248 16.88 -5.89 3.63
C ILE A 248 17.12 -5.20 2.29
N ASN A 249 16.48 -5.63 1.21
CA ASN A 249 16.73 -5.05 -0.10
C ASN A 249 15.82 -3.83 -0.39
N LEU A 250 16.34 -2.61 -0.19
CA LEU A 250 15.56 -1.38 -0.43
C LEU A 250 15.12 -1.13 -1.90
N LYS A 251 15.66 -1.89 -2.87
CA LYS A 251 15.27 -1.79 -4.29
C LYS A 251 14.20 -2.81 -4.71
N LYS A 252 13.75 -3.66 -3.78
CA LYS A 252 12.81 -4.74 -4.09
C LYS A 252 11.70 -4.75 -3.05
N ALA A 253 10.46 -4.57 -3.52
CA ALA A 253 9.29 -4.79 -2.67
C ALA A 253 9.27 -6.24 -2.16
N SER A 254 9.21 -6.41 -0.84
CA SER A 254 9.14 -7.70 -0.16
C SER A 254 8.49 -7.54 1.21
N ASP A 255 7.94 -8.61 1.74
CA ASP A 255 7.32 -8.64 3.07
C ASP A 255 8.34 -8.26 4.17
N ASP A 256 9.58 -8.74 4.08
CA ASP A 256 10.66 -8.37 5.01
C ASP A 256 10.94 -6.85 5.04
N LEU A 257 10.80 -6.18 3.89
CA LEU A 257 11.00 -4.73 3.81
C LEU A 257 9.82 -4.01 4.44
N LEU A 258 8.60 -4.46 4.13
CA LEU A 258 7.37 -3.94 4.69
C LEU A 258 7.40 -4.02 6.23
N GLU A 259 7.63 -5.20 6.79
CA GLU A 259 7.72 -5.45 8.24
C GLU A 259 8.82 -4.60 8.89
N SER A 260 9.97 -4.44 8.24
CA SER A 260 11.06 -3.61 8.76
C SER A 260 10.65 -2.14 8.86
N ILE A 261 9.98 -1.59 7.86
CA ILE A 261 9.50 -0.19 7.89
C ILE A 261 8.37 -0.01 8.91
N GLU A 262 7.47 -0.99 9.06
CA GLU A 262 6.43 -0.99 10.08
C GLU A 262 7.03 -0.94 11.49
N ASN A 263 8.00 -1.81 11.78
CA ASN A 263 8.71 -1.83 13.06
C ASN A 263 9.42 -0.50 13.35
N LEU A 264 10.08 0.09 12.34
CA LEU A 264 10.67 1.42 12.46
C LEU A 264 9.62 2.51 12.71
N THR A 265 8.46 2.40 12.07
CA THR A 265 7.35 3.34 12.24
C THR A 265 6.78 3.29 13.64
N GLU A 266 6.53 2.09 14.18
CA GLU A 266 6.04 1.95 15.56
C GLU A 266 7.07 2.45 16.57
N ALA A 267 8.37 2.19 16.34
CA ALA A 267 9.44 2.74 17.16
C ALA A 267 9.45 4.28 17.11
N PHE A 268 9.27 4.88 15.92
CA PHE A 268 9.25 6.33 15.70
C PHE A 268 8.07 7.01 16.38
N ILE A 269 6.87 6.47 16.20
CA ILE A 269 5.66 6.98 16.86
C ILE A 269 5.78 6.86 18.38
N SER A 270 6.42 5.80 18.86
CA SER A 270 6.67 5.58 20.29
C SER A 270 7.83 6.41 20.86
N ASP A 271 8.56 7.17 20.05
CA ASP A 271 9.81 7.84 20.48
C ASP A 271 9.57 9.13 21.29
N GLY A 272 8.76 9.01 22.34
CA GLY A 272 9.01 9.61 23.65
C GLY A 272 9.69 8.63 24.62
N THR A 273 10.16 7.48 24.14
CA THR A 273 10.72 6.35 24.91
C THR A 273 12.21 6.11 24.71
N GLY A 274 12.88 6.85 23.81
CA GLY A 274 14.32 6.72 23.53
C GLY A 274 14.66 5.47 22.72
N ALA A 275 13.77 5.05 21.82
CA ALA A 275 13.94 3.84 21.01
C ALA A 275 15.14 3.98 20.05
N PHE A 276 15.31 5.15 19.43
CA PHE A 276 16.42 5.43 18.53
C PHE A 276 17.72 5.80 19.27
N ASP A 277 17.66 6.16 20.55
CA ASP A 277 18.85 6.45 21.36
C ASP A 277 19.71 5.22 21.64
N LYS A 278 19.18 4.01 21.40
CA LYS A 278 19.93 2.75 21.48
C LYS A 278 20.75 2.46 20.25
N PHE A 279 20.52 3.16 19.14
CA PHE A 279 21.27 2.97 17.91
C PHE A 279 22.52 3.86 17.89
N ASP A 280 23.57 3.35 17.26
CA ASP A 280 24.76 4.14 16.98
C ASP A 280 24.39 5.39 16.16
N LYS A 281 24.99 6.53 16.52
CA LYS A 281 24.82 7.81 15.81
C LYS A 281 26.03 8.01 14.90
N LEU A 282 25.77 8.15 13.60
CA LEU A 282 26.81 8.29 12.58
C LEU A 282 26.79 9.68 11.96
N ASP A 283 27.98 10.18 11.63
CA ASP A 283 28.19 11.38 10.83
C ASP A 283 28.30 11.00 9.35
N PHE A 284 27.69 11.78 8.47
CA PHE A 284 27.67 11.51 7.03
C PHE A 284 28.49 12.53 6.25
N LYS A 285 28.79 12.19 4.99
CA LYS A 285 29.32 13.10 3.96
C LYS A 285 28.31 13.23 2.82
N GLU A 286 28.08 14.44 2.34
CA GLU A 286 27.28 14.68 1.13
C GLU A 286 28.09 14.29 -0.12
N ILE A 287 27.45 13.70 -1.13
CA ILE A 287 28.05 13.35 -2.44
C ILE A 287 27.33 14.09 -3.57
#